data_AF-A0A1J5AFY6-F1
#
_entry.id   AF-A0A1J5AFY6-F1
#
_cell.length_a   1.000
_cell.length_b   1.000
_cell.length_c   1.000
_cell.angle_alpha   90.00
_cell.angle_beta   90.00
_cell.angle_gamma   90.00
#
_symmetry.space_group_name_H-M   'P 1'
#
loop_
_entity.id
_entity.type
_entity.pdbx_description
1 polymer ?
#
loop_
_entity_poly.entity_id
_entity_poly.type
_entity_poly.pdbx_seq_one_letter_code
_entity_poly.pdbx_strand_id
1 'polypeptide(L)'
;MPPAEAWQKVFVDATKYIENDPHAKVATCIQCHGGVGETADMATAHQGVVTDPTSSKELTSKTCGACHAAITTAQLTSLHFDSHGYDTIMGQRLNPAMADAWEEAKTNHCSACHTTCGQCHVSQPTSVGGGLISGHQFKSVQAFTRTCTGCHGSRINNEYTGRNEGIPADAHWTKAGMACFKCHTGESLHGVTGEQTERYDGKPEPACLDCHPDSAAGKGEIMQHNLHGDRLACQVCHSVENKSCYGCHVQKNEAGTPFYKIEPAEMAFKIGLNPKQSEDRPWDYVVLRHAPTDPTNFDFYGKDLLSNFDALPTWKYATPHNIQRITPQNETCNGCHGNAEIFLSAADLRPYEIEANQSVIPEKIPPAMPQ
;
A
#
# COMPACT_ATOMS: atom_id res chain seq x y z
N MET A 1 -8.91 4.78 -12.48
CA MET A 1 -10.30 4.37 -12.23
C MET A 1 -11.19 5.36 -12.97
N PRO A 2 -12.27 4.95 -13.67
CA PRO A 2 -13.16 5.93 -14.28
C PRO A 2 -13.77 6.81 -13.18
N PRO A 3 -13.79 8.15 -13.34
CA PRO A 3 -14.44 9.03 -12.39
C PRO A 3 -15.90 8.63 -12.17
N ALA A 4 -16.41 8.79 -10.95
CA ALA A 4 -17.84 8.70 -10.72
C ALA A 4 -18.55 9.89 -11.39
N GLU A 5 -19.69 9.61 -12.04
CA GLU A 5 -20.56 10.66 -12.58
C GLU A 5 -21.03 11.60 -11.46
N ALA A 6 -21.29 12.86 -11.77
CA ALA A 6 -21.64 13.87 -10.77
C ALA A 6 -22.79 13.44 -9.85
N TRP A 7 -23.84 12.81 -10.41
CA TRP A 7 -24.96 12.30 -9.64
C TRP A 7 -24.56 11.09 -8.77
N GLN A 8 -23.70 10.19 -9.23
CA GLN A 8 -23.21 9.04 -8.44
C GLN A 8 -22.41 9.48 -7.21
N LYS A 9 -21.84 10.69 -7.24
CA LYS A 9 -21.12 11.23 -6.09
C LYS A 9 -22.03 11.55 -4.91
N VAL A 10 -23.31 11.83 -5.16
CA VAL A 10 -24.25 12.37 -4.17
C VAL A 10 -25.55 11.57 -4.05
N PHE A 11 -25.81 10.64 -4.97
CA PHE A 11 -27.05 9.89 -5.00
C PHE A 11 -27.13 8.84 -3.89
N VAL A 12 -28.05 9.08 -2.96
CA VAL A 12 -28.49 8.12 -1.97
C VAL A 12 -29.62 7.29 -2.57
N ASP A 13 -29.42 5.97 -2.64
CA ASP A 13 -30.42 5.05 -3.16
C ASP A 13 -31.41 4.72 -2.03
N ALA A 14 -32.63 5.25 -2.14
CA ALA A 14 -33.65 5.11 -1.10
C ALA A 14 -33.96 3.63 -0.81
N THR A 15 -34.03 2.79 -1.84
CA THR A 15 -34.27 1.37 -1.64
C THR A 15 -33.08 0.71 -0.98
N LYS A 16 -31.85 0.91 -1.45
CA LYS A 16 -30.70 0.21 -0.86
C LYS A 16 -30.35 0.68 0.55
N TYR A 17 -30.39 1.99 0.80
CA TYR A 17 -30.01 2.59 2.07
C TYR A 17 -31.22 2.80 3.00
N ILE A 18 -32.13 3.70 2.64
CA ILE A 18 -33.21 4.15 3.53
C ILE A 18 -34.15 2.99 3.92
N GLU A 19 -34.54 2.18 2.95
CA GLU A 19 -35.49 1.08 3.16
C GLU A 19 -34.83 -0.16 3.77
N ASN A 20 -33.60 -0.50 3.37
CA ASN A 20 -33.02 -1.82 3.63
C ASN A 20 -31.73 -1.83 4.47
N ASP A 21 -31.01 -0.72 4.62
CA ASP A 21 -29.75 -0.69 5.38
C ASP A 21 -30.01 -0.52 6.88
N PRO A 22 -29.43 -1.38 7.76
CA PRO A 22 -29.61 -1.26 9.20
C PRO A 22 -29.20 0.10 9.77
N HIS A 23 -28.21 0.77 9.19
CA HIS A 23 -27.73 2.07 9.69
C HIS A 23 -28.82 3.13 9.57
N ALA A 24 -29.59 3.14 8.46
CA ALA A 24 -30.70 4.06 8.26
C ALA A 24 -31.88 3.82 9.23
N LYS A 25 -31.93 2.66 9.90
CA LYS A 25 -32.98 2.33 10.88
C LYS A 25 -32.65 2.78 12.30
N VAL A 26 -31.37 2.98 12.59
CA VAL A 26 -30.88 3.31 13.94
C VAL A 26 -30.33 4.73 14.04
N ALA A 27 -29.99 5.35 12.90
CA ALA A 27 -29.52 6.72 12.83
C ALA A 27 -30.13 7.46 11.64
N THR A 28 -30.41 8.74 11.88
CA THR A 28 -30.79 9.72 10.86
C THR A 28 -29.58 10.31 10.18
N CYS A 29 -29.77 10.93 9.01
CA CYS A 29 -28.71 11.65 8.29
C CYS A 29 -27.99 12.65 9.22
N ILE A 30 -28.75 13.37 10.03
CA ILE A 30 -28.24 14.43 10.92
C ILE A 30 -27.40 13.86 12.07
N GLN A 31 -27.74 12.67 12.57
CA GLN A 31 -26.96 12.05 13.66
C GLN A 31 -25.54 11.67 13.21
N CYS A 32 -25.36 11.27 11.94
CA CYS A 32 -24.05 10.95 11.41
C CYS A 32 -23.35 12.18 10.83
N HIS A 33 -24.05 12.93 9.96
CA HIS A 33 -23.45 13.97 9.14
C HIS A 33 -23.68 15.39 9.66
N GLY A 34 -24.53 15.60 10.66
CA GLY A 34 -24.99 16.94 11.03
C GLY A 34 -25.94 17.53 9.99
N GLY A 35 -25.98 18.87 9.90
CA GLY A 35 -26.95 19.58 9.06
C GLY A 35 -28.15 20.12 9.83
N VAL A 36 -29.10 20.69 9.09
CA VAL A 36 -30.31 21.33 9.63
C VAL A 36 -31.53 20.52 9.22
N GLY A 37 -32.29 20.05 10.21
CA GLY A 37 -33.55 19.33 9.99
C GLY A 37 -34.72 20.25 9.67
N GLU A 38 -35.88 19.64 9.39
CA GLU A 38 -37.18 20.33 9.27
C GLU A 38 -37.24 21.45 8.20
N THR A 39 -36.40 21.34 7.18
CA THR A 39 -36.39 22.25 6.04
C THR A 39 -36.39 21.48 4.72
N ALA A 40 -37.11 22.00 3.73
CA ALA A 40 -37.09 21.50 2.34
C ALA A 40 -36.07 22.26 1.47
N ASP A 41 -35.47 23.33 1.98
CA ASP A 41 -34.44 24.07 1.27
C ASP A 41 -33.10 23.32 1.33
N MET A 42 -32.58 22.96 0.17
CA MET A 42 -31.35 22.17 0.05
C MET A 42 -30.15 22.87 0.68
N ALA A 43 -30.00 24.18 0.47
CA ALA A 43 -28.83 24.90 0.99
C ALA A 43 -28.88 24.93 2.52
N THR A 44 -30.04 25.23 3.09
CA THR A 44 -30.28 25.25 4.54
C THR A 44 -30.07 23.86 5.15
N ALA A 45 -30.63 22.81 4.56
CA ALA A 45 -30.49 21.44 5.06
C ALA A 45 -29.02 21.01 5.18
N HIS A 46 -28.18 21.44 4.23
CA HIS A 46 -26.75 21.09 4.18
C HIS A 46 -25.83 22.04 4.95
N GLN A 47 -26.36 23.07 5.63
CA GLN A 47 -25.52 23.94 6.48
C GLN A 47 -24.90 23.13 7.63
N GLY A 48 -23.57 23.07 7.67
CA GLY A 48 -22.84 22.33 8.70
C GLY A 48 -22.78 20.82 8.49
N VAL A 49 -23.14 20.31 7.30
CA VAL A 49 -22.97 18.89 6.97
C VAL A 49 -21.49 18.53 6.85
N VAL A 50 -21.10 17.49 7.57
CA VAL A 50 -19.80 16.82 7.48
C VAL A 50 -19.89 15.73 6.42
N THR A 51 -19.15 15.87 5.34
CA THR A 51 -19.21 14.95 4.19
C THR A 51 -18.67 13.55 4.50
N ASP A 52 -17.63 13.45 5.32
CA ASP A 52 -17.09 12.20 5.85
C ASP A 52 -17.16 12.21 7.39
N PRO A 53 -18.17 11.56 7.99
CA PRO A 53 -18.36 11.51 9.44
C PRO A 53 -17.41 10.53 10.14
N THR A 54 -16.41 10.02 9.41
CA THR A 54 -15.37 9.11 9.90
C THR A 54 -13.96 9.66 9.64
N SER A 55 -13.86 10.96 9.33
CA SER A 55 -12.61 11.65 8.98
C SER A 55 -11.68 11.98 10.17
N SER A 56 -12.14 11.83 11.40
CA SER A 56 -11.31 12.03 12.60
C SER A 56 -11.53 10.94 13.63
N LYS A 57 -10.61 10.81 14.59
CA LYS A 57 -10.72 9.84 15.69
C LYS A 57 -11.97 10.09 16.52
N GLU A 58 -12.27 11.36 16.80
CA GLU A 58 -13.42 11.82 17.57
C GLU A 58 -14.73 11.51 16.83
N LEU A 59 -14.81 11.87 15.55
CA LEU A 59 -16.01 11.64 14.73
C LEU A 59 -16.29 10.15 14.56
N THR A 60 -15.25 9.35 14.30
CA THR A 60 -15.38 7.89 14.15
C THR A 60 -15.82 7.23 15.45
N SER A 61 -15.20 7.61 16.58
CA SER A 61 -15.57 7.07 17.90
C SER A 61 -17.01 7.41 18.28
N LYS A 62 -17.43 8.65 18.01
CA LYS A 62 -18.79 9.11 18.29
C LYS A 62 -19.83 8.44 17.40
N THR A 63 -19.56 8.31 16.10
CA THR A 63 -20.54 7.85 15.10
C THR A 63 -20.61 6.33 15.03
N CYS A 64 -19.46 5.67 14.89
CA CYS A 64 -19.38 4.22 14.68
C CYS A 64 -19.08 3.47 15.98
N GLY A 65 -18.22 4.03 16.84
CA GLY A 65 -17.75 3.40 18.06
C GLY A 65 -18.85 3.07 19.08
N ALA A 66 -19.99 3.77 19.03
CA ALA A 66 -21.14 3.47 19.90
C ALA A 66 -21.70 2.05 19.71
N CYS A 67 -21.65 1.52 18.48
CA CYS A 67 -22.14 0.17 18.15
C CYS A 67 -21.00 -0.78 17.77
N HIS A 68 -19.87 -0.25 17.26
CA HIS A 68 -18.75 -0.99 16.71
C HIS A 68 -17.45 -0.72 17.49
N ALA A 69 -17.54 -0.62 18.82
CA ALA A 69 -16.45 -0.17 19.69
C ALA A 69 -15.11 -0.91 19.47
N ALA A 70 -15.14 -2.24 19.36
CA ALA A 70 -13.92 -3.04 19.22
C ALA A 70 -13.15 -2.73 17.93
N ILE A 71 -13.84 -2.78 16.78
CA ILE A 71 -13.21 -2.51 15.47
C ILE A 71 -12.85 -1.04 15.31
N THR A 72 -13.63 -0.11 15.88
CA THR A 72 -13.27 1.31 15.89
C THR A 72 -12.00 1.53 16.68
N THR A 73 -11.88 0.95 17.88
CA THR A 73 -10.67 1.12 18.71
C THR A 73 -9.42 0.64 17.98
N ALA A 74 -9.48 -0.55 17.36
CA ALA A 74 -8.36 -1.09 16.59
C ALA A 74 -8.03 -0.26 15.34
N GLN A 75 -9.05 0.15 14.58
CA GLN A 75 -8.83 0.88 13.32
C GLN A 75 -8.19 2.25 13.56
N LEU A 76 -8.51 2.93 14.67
CA LEU A 76 -7.99 4.28 14.96
C LEU A 76 -6.49 4.32 15.29
N THR A 77 -5.85 3.16 15.47
CA THR A 77 -4.40 3.00 15.63
C THR A 77 -3.77 2.24 14.46
N SER A 78 -4.56 1.87 13.44
CA SER A 78 -4.05 1.14 12.28
C SER A 78 -3.31 2.07 11.32
N LEU A 79 -2.33 1.50 10.60
CA LEU A 79 -1.57 2.19 9.56
C LEU A 79 -2.45 2.78 8.45
N HIS A 80 -3.65 2.25 8.22
CA HIS A 80 -4.56 2.78 7.21
C HIS A 80 -5.26 4.07 7.67
N PHE A 81 -5.47 4.25 8.97
CA PHE A 81 -6.20 5.40 9.49
C PHE A 81 -5.29 6.61 9.69
N ASP A 82 -4.19 6.45 10.43
CA ASP A 82 -3.30 7.58 10.75
C ASP A 82 -2.01 7.62 9.91
N SER A 83 -1.71 6.55 9.18
CA SER A 83 -0.50 6.39 8.35
C SER A 83 0.82 6.71 9.04
N HIS A 84 0.90 6.48 10.35
CA HIS A 84 2.11 6.74 11.14
C HIS A 84 3.34 5.94 10.67
N GLY A 85 3.15 4.88 9.88
CA GLY A 85 4.26 4.15 9.24
C GLY A 85 5.12 5.00 8.31
N TYR A 86 4.59 6.09 7.75
CA TYR A 86 5.42 7.06 7.04
C TYR A 86 6.38 7.78 7.99
N ASP A 87 5.93 8.16 9.18
CA ASP A 87 6.78 8.81 10.18
C ASP A 87 7.86 7.86 10.69
N THR A 88 7.52 6.57 10.90
CA THR A 88 8.50 5.53 11.28
C THR A 88 9.63 5.37 10.24
N ILE A 89 9.28 5.31 8.95
CA ILE A 89 10.25 5.04 7.88
C ILE A 89 10.97 6.32 7.45
N MET A 90 10.25 7.43 7.27
CA MET A 90 10.85 8.69 6.86
C MET A 90 11.66 9.31 8.00
N GLY A 91 11.19 9.21 9.24
CA GLY A 91 11.84 9.73 10.44
C GLY A 91 13.29 9.27 10.62
N GLN A 92 13.65 8.09 10.12
CA GLN A 92 15.03 7.59 10.13
C GLN A 92 15.97 8.42 9.25
N ARG A 93 15.45 9.12 8.24
CA ARG A 93 16.21 9.99 7.34
C ARG A 93 16.08 11.48 7.68
N LEU A 94 15.06 11.86 8.45
CA LEU A 94 14.73 13.25 8.70
C LEU A 94 15.81 13.96 9.52
N ASN A 95 16.09 15.22 9.16
CA ASN A 95 16.73 16.16 10.06
C ASN A 95 15.76 16.52 11.20
N PRO A 96 16.06 16.22 12.47
CA PRO A 96 15.15 16.54 13.58
C PRO A 96 14.85 18.04 13.72
N ALA A 97 15.75 18.92 13.26
CA ALA A 97 15.53 20.37 13.26
C ALA A 97 14.49 20.83 12.22
N MET A 98 14.08 19.95 11.31
CA MET A 98 13.14 20.22 10.21
C MET A 98 11.77 19.55 10.41
N ALA A 99 11.42 19.18 11.65
CA ALA A 99 10.17 18.48 11.96
C ALA A 99 8.93 19.24 11.47
N ASP A 100 8.86 20.56 11.66
CA ASP A 100 7.71 21.36 11.20
C ASP A 100 7.59 21.38 9.68
N ALA A 101 8.72 21.45 8.97
CA ALA A 101 8.76 21.40 7.51
C ALA A 101 8.33 20.02 6.97
N TRP A 102 8.70 18.95 7.69
CA TRP A 102 8.23 17.60 7.38
C TRP A 102 6.72 17.47 7.57
N GLU A 103 6.18 17.94 8.70
CA GLU A 103 4.74 17.88 8.97
C GLU A 103 3.93 18.65 7.92
N GLU A 104 4.41 19.82 7.49
CA GLU A 104 3.80 20.56 6.39
C GLU A 104 3.85 19.75 5.07
N ALA A 105 4.99 19.18 4.71
CA ALA A 105 5.13 18.38 3.49
C ALA A 105 4.22 17.14 3.51
N LYS A 106 4.18 16.42 4.63
CA LYS A 106 3.35 15.23 4.84
C LYS A 106 1.86 15.56 4.74
N THR A 107 1.44 16.66 5.36
CA THR A 107 0.05 17.15 5.30
C THR A 107 -0.35 17.43 3.85
N ASN A 108 0.52 18.10 3.09
CA ASN A 108 0.24 18.53 1.74
C ASN A 108 0.29 17.40 0.69
N HIS A 109 1.17 16.40 0.87
CA HIS A 109 1.48 15.44 -0.20
C HIS A 109 1.18 13.98 0.12
N CYS A 110 1.15 13.59 1.40
CA CYS A 110 1.04 12.19 1.79
C CYS A 110 -0.35 11.85 2.35
N SER A 111 -0.99 12.83 3.00
CA SER A 111 -2.24 12.63 3.77
C SER A 111 -3.46 12.28 2.91
N ALA A 112 -3.38 12.48 1.59
CA ALA A 112 -4.46 12.13 0.67
C ALA A 112 -4.74 10.62 0.59
N CYS A 113 -3.81 9.77 1.02
CA CYS A 113 -4.00 8.31 1.04
C CYS A 113 -4.53 7.77 2.38
N HIS A 114 -4.66 8.61 3.41
CA HIS A 114 -5.26 8.21 4.68
C HIS A 114 -6.74 7.88 4.45
N THR A 115 -7.21 6.78 5.04
CA THR A 115 -8.57 6.30 4.80
C THR A 115 -9.43 6.34 6.05
N THR A 116 -10.73 6.31 5.82
CA THR A 116 -11.78 6.31 6.85
C THR A 116 -12.66 5.09 6.66
N CYS A 117 -13.54 4.79 7.63
CA CYS A 117 -14.52 3.70 7.45
C CYS A 117 -15.41 3.96 6.22
N GLY A 118 -15.78 5.21 5.97
CA GLY A 118 -16.58 5.62 4.82
C GLY A 118 -15.91 5.28 3.47
N GLN A 119 -14.61 5.57 3.32
CA GLN A 119 -13.87 5.36 2.08
C GLN A 119 -13.62 3.88 1.72
N CYS A 120 -13.86 2.96 2.65
CA CYS A 120 -13.81 1.51 2.38
C CYS A 120 -15.21 0.88 2.28
N HIS A 121 -16.18 1.37 3.04
CA HIS A 121 -17.48 0.70 3.21
C HIS A 121 -18.65 1.40 2.54
N VAL A 122 -18.51 2.66 2.10
CA VAL A 122 -19.63 3.51 1.63
C VAL A 122 -19.28 4.30 0.36
N SER A 123 -18.06 4.80 0.23
CA SER A 123 -17.64 5.70 -0.85
C SER A 123 -16.30 5.28 -1.45
N GLN A 124 -15.99 5.84 -2.61
CA GLN A 124 -14.64 5.82 -3.16
C GLN A 124 -13.74 6.76 -2.35
N PRO A 125 -12.43 6.48 -2.29
CA PRO A 125 -11.48 7.36 -1.63
C PRO A 125 -11.49 8.79 -2.19
N THR A 126 -11.20 9.76 -1.32
CA THR A 126 -11.11 11.18 -1.70
C THR A 126 -10.00 11.42 -2.72
N SER A 127 -8.91 10.65 -2.65
CA SER A 127 -7.76 10.67 -3.57
C SER A 127 -8.14 10.47 -5.05
N VAL A 128 -9.28 9.84 -5.33
CA VAL A 128 -9.80 9.61 -6.69
C VAL A 128 -11.07 10.43 -7.00
N GLY A 129 -11.33 11.47 -6.21
CA GLY A 129 -12.45 12.39 -6.40
C GLY A 129 -13.76 11.95 -5.75
N GLY A 130 -13.71 10.92 -4.90
CA GLY A 130 -14.81 10.46 -4.05
C GLY A 130 -16.03 9.92 -4.80
N GLY A 131 -17.10 9.71 -4.03
CA GLY A 131 -18.44 9.38 -4.53
C GLY A 131 -18.99 8.07 -3.99
N LEU A 132 -20.31 8.00 -3.86
CA LEU A 132 -20.98 6.89 -3.19
C LEU A 132 -20.89 5.59 -4.01
N ILE A 133 -20.61 4.49 -3.31
CA ILE A 133 -20.66 3.15 -3.86
C ILE A 133 -22.00 2.54 -3.45
N SER A 134 -22.68 1.90 -4.40
CA SER A 134 -23.98 1.26 -4.14
C SER A 134 -25.04 2.20 -3.54
N GLY A 135 -24.97 3.51 -3.79
CA GLY A 135 -25.98 4.48 -3.34
C GLY A 135 -26.03 4.70 -1.83
N HIS A 136 -24.87 4.83 -1.18
CA HIS A 136 -24.71 5.01 0.28
C HIS A 136 -25.02 3.75 1.12
N GLN A 137 -25.12 2.59 0.49
CA GLN A 137 -25.28 1.33 1.23
C GLN A 137 -23.96 0.94 1.92
N PHE A 138 -24.03 0.66 3.22
CA PHE A 138 -22.90 0.13 3.98
C PHE A 138 -22.71 -1.35 3.64
N LYS A 139 -21.48 -1.72 3.26
CA LYS A 139 -21.12 -3.13 3.07
C LYS A 139 -19.84 -3.44 3.80
N SER A 140 -19.82 -4.59 4.47
CA SER A 140 -18.60 -5.14 5.07
C SER A 140 -17.48 -5.29 4.04
N VAL A 141 -17.83 -5.59 2.79
CA VAL A 141 -16.91 -5.64 1.66
C VAL A 141 -17.54 -4.93 0.45
N GLN A 142 -16.88 -3.86 0.00
CA GLN A 142 -17.21 -3.18 -1.26
C GLN A 142 -16.33 -3.71 -2.40
N ALA A 143 -16.66 -3.31 -3.64
CA ALA A 143 -15.85 -3.64 -4.79
C ALA A 143 -14.42 -3.05 -4.64
N PHE A 144 -13.42 -3.92 -4.50
CA PHE A 144 -12.02 -3.50 -4.30
C PHE A 144 -11.52 -2.55 -5.40
N THR A 145 -12.04 -2.71 -6.62
CA THR A 145 -11.76 -1.86 -7.78
C THR A 145 -12.25 -0.43 -7.65
N ARG A 146 -13.02 -0.12 -6.60
CA ARG A 146 -13.53 1.20 -6.24
C ARG A 146 -13.07 1.67 -4.85
N THR A 147 -12.42 0.81 -4.08
CA THR A 147 -11.94 1.13 -2.72
C THR A 147 -10.43 0.96 -2.64
N CYS A 148 -9.93 -0.27 -2.51
CA CYS A 148 -8.51 -0.58 -2.36
C CYS A 148 -7.66 0.04 -3.48
N THR A 149 -8.12 -0.07 -4.73
CA THR A 149 -7.37 0.41 -5.90
C THR A 149 -7.47 1.92 -6.12
N GLY A 150 -8.27 2.64 -5.31
CA GLY A 150 -8.27 4.09 -5.27
C GLY A 150 -6.91 4.61 -4.79
N CYS A 151 -6.38 4.01 -3.73
CA CYS A 151 -5.06 4.36 -3.18
C CYS A 151 -3.94 3.42 -3.72
N HIS A 152 -4.21 2.12 -3.84
CA HIS A 152 -3.23 1.12 -4.31
C HIS A 152 -3.27 0.90 -5.84
N GLY A 153 -3.77 1.85 -6.61
CA GLY A 153 -4.07 1.69 -8.04
C GLY A 153 -2.85 1.64 -8.97
N SER A 154 -1.88 2.53 -8.75
CA SER A 154 -0.82 2.79 -9.74
C SER A 154 0.25 1.70 -9.81
N ARG A 155 0.57 1.08 -8.66
CA ARG A 155 1.55 -0.01 -8.55
C ARG A 155 0.85 -1.35 -8.35
N ILE A 156 0.15 -1.51 -7.22
CA ILE A 156 -0.37 -2.80 -6.78
C ILE A 156 -1.46 -3.33 -7.71
N ASN A 157 -2.49 -2.54 -8.02
CA ASN A 157 -3.55 -2.99 -8.93
C ASN A 157 -3.00 -3.30 -10.33
N ASN A 158 -2.06 -2.51 -10.83
CA ASN A 158 -1.51 -2.73 -12.16
C ASN A 158 -0.68 -4.01 -12.25
N GLU A 159 0.08 -4.33 -11.20
CA GLU A 159 0.74 -5.64 -11.05
C GLU A 159 -0.31 -6.76 -10.96
N TYR A 160 -1.26 -6.64 -10.03
CA TYR A 160 -2.20 -7.72 -9.71
C TYR A 160 -3.14 -8.07 -10.86
N THR A 161 -3.60 -7.05 -11.59
CA THR A 161 -4.56 -7.22 -12.69
C THR A 161 -3.92 -7.21 -14.09
N GLY A 162 -2.59 -7.16 -14.18
CA GLY A 162 -1.84 -7.23 -15.45
C GLY A 162 -2.09 -6.04 -16.37
N ARG A 163 -2.02 -4.83 -15.81
CA ARG A 163 -2.15 -3.57 -16.59
C ARG A 163 -0.81 -2.95 -16.96
N ASN A 164 0.30 -3.50 -16.47
CA ASN A 164 1.63 -3.14 -16.94
C ASN A 164 1.86 -3.86 -18.27
N GLU A 165 2.27 -3.11 -19.29
CA GLU A 165 2.53 -3.64 -20.63
C GLU A 165 3.59 -4.75 -20.57
N GLY A 166 3.34 -5.87 -21.28
CA GLY A 166 4.26 -7.00 -21.33
C GLY A 166 4.34 -7.86 -20.07
N ILE A 167 3.74 -7.43 -18.95
CA ILE A 167 3.84 -8.13 -17.66
C ILE A 167 2.53 -8.86 -17.34
N PRO A 168 2.58 -10.18 -17.03
CA PRO A 168 1.38 -10.94 -16.71
C PRO A 168 0.73 -10.50 -15.41
N ALA A 169 -0.60 -10.62 -15.34
CA ALA A 169 -1.37 -10.49 -14.12
C ALA A 169 -1.06 -11.63 -13.14
N ASP A 170 -1.27 -11.37 -11.84
CA ASP A 170 -1.06 -12.38 -10.78
C ASP A 170 -1.88 -13.66 -11.01
N ALA A 171 -1.28 -14.81 -10.72
CA ALA A 171 -1.93 -16.11 -10.84
C ALA A 171 -3.15 -16.25 -9.93
N HIS A 172 -3.12 -15.67 -8.72
CA HIS A 172 -4.26 -15.71 -7.79
C HIS A 172 -5.44 -14.90 -8.32
N TRP A 173 -5.17 -13.79 -9.02
CA TRP A 173 -6.20 -13.05 -9.73
C TRP A 173 -6.73 -13.83 -10.93
N THR A 174 -5.86 -14.23 -11.84
CA THR A 174 -6.27 -14.78 -13.15
C THR A 174 -6.83 -16.19 -13.09
N LYS A 175 -6.38 -17.01 -12.12
CA LYS A 175 -6.81 -18.41 -12.00
C LYS A 175 -7.90 -18.62 -10.96
N ALA A 176 -7.90 -17.83 -9.89
CA ALA A 176 -8.83 -18.01 -8.77
C ALA A 176 -9.78 -16.82 -8.56
N GLY A 177 -9.64 -15.72 -9.30
CA GLY A 177 -10.48 -14.54 -9.15
C GLY A 177 -10.41 -13.92 -7.76
N MET A 178 -9.29 -14.10 -7.05
CA MET A 178 -9.16 -13.66 -5.67
C MET A 178 -9.14 -12.14 -5.59
N ALA A 179 -10.10 -11.55 -4.88
CA ALA A 179 -10.04 -10.15 -4.50
C ALA A 179 -9.03 -9.94 -3.37
N CYS A 180 -8.57 -8.70 -3.14
CA CYS A 180 -7.52 -8.36 -2.17
C CYS A 180 -7.77 -8.96 -0.77
N PHE A 181 -9.03 -8.90 -0.31
CA PHE A 181 -9.43 -9.36 1.01
C PHE A 181 -9.47 -10.89 1.18
N LYS A 182 -9.16 -11.65 0.13
CA LYS A 182 -8.95 -13.10 0.21
C LYS A 182 -7.59 -13.45 0.82
N CYS A 183 -6.62 -12.54 0.71
CA CYS A 183 -5.32 -12.65 1.38
C CYS A 183 -5.21 -11.66 2.55
N HIS A 184 -5.69 -10.41 2.37
CA HIS A 184 -5.68 -9.39 3.42
C HIS A 184 -6.96 -9.45 4.26
N THR A 185 -6.90 -10.03 5.45
CA THR A 185 -8.10 -10.22 6.29
C THR A 185 -8.61 -8.89 6.85
N GLY A 186 -9.90 -8.85 7.21
CA GLY A 186 -10.48 -7.69 7.88
C GLY A 186 -9.78 -7.35 9.20
N GLU A 187 -9.29 -8.36 9.93
CA GLU A 187 -8.52 -8.14 11.16
C GLU A 187 -7.20 -7.42 10.88
N SER A 188 -6.44 -7.86 9.88
CA SER A 188 -5.18 -7.19 9.49
C SER A 188 -5.41 -5.76 8.99
N LEU A 189 -6.48 -5.54 8.22
CA LEU A 189 -6.78 -4.23 7.62
C LEU A 189 -7.26 -3.23 8.68
N HIS A 190 -7.92 -3.72 9.72
CA HIS A 190 -8.41 -2.90 10.83
C HIS A 190 -7.43 -2.76 12.00
N GLY A 191 -6.21 -3.28 11.91
CA GLY A 191 -5.23 -3.21 13.02
C GLY A 191 -5.58 -4.07 14.23
N VAL A 192 -6.46 -5.07 14.07
CA VAL A 192 -6.85 -5.98 15.17
C VAL A 192 -5.71 -6.93 15.53
N THR A 193 -4.80 -7.19 14.59
CA THR A 193 -3.63 -8.07 14.77
C THR A 193 -2.50 -7.43 15.60
N GLY A 194 -2.72 -6.23 16.13
CA GLY A 194 -1.77 -5.49 16.96
C GLY A 194 -1.34 -4.17 16.33
N GLU A 195 -0.73 -3.32 17.15
CA GLU A 195 -0.14 -2.07 16.66
C GLU A 195 1.13 -2.40 15.87
N GLN A 196 1.19 -1.92 14.63
CA GLN A 196 2.31 -2.12 13.72
C GLN A 196 2.91 -0.76 13.41
N THR A 197 4.22 -0.61 13.63
CA THR A 197 4.91 0.67 13.41
C THR A 197 5.10 1.02 11.95
N GLU A 198 5.14 0.01 11.07
CA GLU A 198 5.27 0.16 9.61
C GLU A 198 4.74 -1.08 8.89
N ARG A 199 4.65 -1.02 7.56
CA ARG A 199 4.02 -2.05 6.71
C ARG A 199 4.54 -3.47 6.93
N TYR A 200 5.83 -3.62 7.22
CA TYR A 200 6.50 -4.91 7.41
C TYR A 200 6.92 -5.13 8.87
N ASP A 201 6.29 -4.45 9.82
CA ASP A 201 6.42 -4.78 11.23
C ASP A 201 5.70 -6.11 11.52
N GLY A 202 6.21 -6.88 12.50
CA GLY A 202 5.69 -8.19 12.85
C GLY A 202 5.82 -9.27 11.78
N LYS A 203 4.97 -10.31 11.84
CA LYS A 203 5.00 -11.47 10.94
C LYS A 203 4.57 -11.13 9.51
N PRO A 204 5.05 -11.86 8.49
CA PRO A 204 4.54 -11.72 7.13
C PRO A 204 3.04 -12.04 7.09
N GLU A 205 2.22 -11.02 6.84
CA GLU A 205 0.78 -11.18 6.67
C GLU A 205 0.35 -10.41 5.40
N PRO A 206 -0.16 -11.10 4.35
CA PRO A 206 -0.38 -12.54 4.22
C PRO A 206 0.91 -13.35 3.98
N ALA A 207 0.94 -14.62 4.39
CA ALA A 207 2.04 -15.55 4.10
C ALA A 207 1.65 -16.59 3.04
N CYS A 208 2.57 -16.87 2.11
CA CYS A 208 2.36 -17.86 1.05
C CYS A 208 2.06 -19.27 1.60
N LEU A 209 2.71 -19.62 2.71
CA LEU A 209 2.61 -20.95 3.32
C LEU A 209 1.27 -21.19 4.06
N ASP A 210 0.48 -20.15 4.31
CA ASP A 210 -0.87 -20.31 4.89
C ASP A 210 -1.82 -21.03 3.91
N CYS A 211 -1.58 -20.87 2.60
CA CYS A 211 -2.34 -21.53 1.54
C CYS A 211 -1.53 -22.61 0.80
N HIS A 212 -0.19 -22.56 0.88
CA HIS A 212 0.72 -23.50 0.25
C HIS A 212 1.65 -24.21 1.26
N PRO A 213 1.09 -24.91 2.27
CA PRO A 213 1.90 -25.54 3.32
C PRO A 213 2.83 -26.64 2.78
N ASP A 214 2.44 -27.28 1.68
CA ASP A 214 3.24 -28.32 1.02
C ASP A 214 4.42 -27.74 0.26
N SER A 215 4.50 -26.42 0.06
CA SER A 215 5.67 -25.75 -0.52
C SER A 215 6.74 -25.40 0.51
N ALA A 216 6.51 -25.66 1.80
CA ALA A 216 7.49 -25.40 2.84
C ALA A 216 8.75 -26.26 2.67
N ALA A 217 9.90 -25.74 3.10
CA ALA A 217 11.15 -26.47 3.09
C ALA A 217 11.03 -27.80 3.86
N GLY A 218 11.49 -28.89 3.25
CA GLY A 218 11.37 -30.25 3.77
C GLY A 218 10.03 -30.94 3.52
N LYS A 219 9.03 -30.22 2.98
CA LYS A 219 7.71 -30.76 2.59
C LYS A 219 7.42 -30.69 1.09
N GLY A 220 8.16 -29.83 0.38
CA GLY A 220 8.04 -29.61 -1.06
C GLY A 220 8.21 -30.87 -1.89
N GLU A 221 7.21 -31.19 -2.72
CA GLU A 221 7.39 -32.15 -3.83
C GLU A 221 8.38 -31.62 -4.88
N ILE A 222 8.45 -30.29 -5.03
CA ILE A 222 9.41 -29.60 -5.89
C ILE A 222 10.72 -29.46 -5.12
N MET A 223 11.77 -30.14 -5.60
CA MET A 223 13.09 -30.19 -4.96
C MET A 223 13.66 -28.80 -4.63
N GLN A 224 13.43 -27.82 -5.50
CA GLN A 224 13.92 -26.44 -5.34
C GLN A 224 13.35 -25.75 -4.10
N HIS A 225 12.13 -26.08 -3.66
CA HIS A 225 11.57 -25.57 -2.40
C HIS A 225 12.38 -26.07 -1.19
N ASN A 226 12.97 -27.26 -1.28
CA ASN A 226 13.76 -27.84 -0.19
C ASN A 226 15.23 -27.38 -0.25
N LEU A 227 15.80 -27.22 -1.45
CA LEU A 227 17.19 -26.81 -1.63
C LEU A 227 17.44 -25.35 -1.27
N HIS A 228 16.54 -24.46 -1.70
CA HIS A 228 16.65 -23.03 -1.41
C HIS A 228 16.01 -22.71 -0.05
N GLY A 229 14.90 -23.37 0.27
CA GLY A 229 14.23 -23.31 1.56
C GLY A 229 14.12 -21.88 2.10
N ASP A 230 14.50 -21.71 3.35
CA ASP A 230 14.36 -20.44 4.07
C ASP A 230 15.41 -19.39 3.68
N ARG A 231 16.30 -19.65 2.70
CA ARG A 231 17.28 -18.66 2.23
C ARG A 231 16.67 -17.63 1.28
N LEU A 232 15.62 -18.01 0.54
CA LEU A 232 15.00 -17.15 -0.47
C LEU A 232 13.55 -16.89 -0.10
N ALA A 233 13.12 -15.62 -0.13
CA ALA A 233 11.69 -15.31 -0.07
C ALA A 233 10.98 -15.90 -1.31
N CYS A 234 9.74 -16.36 -1.17
CA CYS A 234 9.00 -17.02 -2.26
C CYS A 234 8.95 -16.17 -3.54
N GLN A 235 8.84 -14.84 -3.38
CA GLN A 235 8.82 -13.87 -4.46
C GLN A 235 10.09 -13.88 -5.31
N VAL A 236 11.24 -14.31 -4.78
CA VAL A 236 12.49 -14.46 -5.55
C VAL A 236 12.28 -15.41 -6.73
N CYS A 237 11.55 -16.50 -6.52
CA CYS A 237 11.23 -17.44 -7.60
C CYS A 237 9.92 -17.10 -8.31
N HIS A 238 8.97 -16.49 -7.62
CA HIS A 238 7.58 -16.41 -8.09
C HIS A 238 7.12 -15.02 -8.54
N SER A 239 7.91 -13.97 -8.35
CA SER A 239 7.62 -12.64 -8.89
C SER A 239 8.22 -12.48 -10.29
N VAL A 240 7.62 -11.61 -11.08
CA VAL A 240 8.21 -11.08 -12.33
C VAL A 240 8.62 -9.62 -12.11
N GLU A 241 9.08 -8.96 -13.17
CA GLU A 241 9.42 -7.53 -13.16
C GLU A 241 8.33 -6.69 -12.48
N ASN A 242 8.77 -5.77 -11.64
CA ASN A 242 7.92 -4.91 -10.84
C ASN A 242 8.31 -3.45 -11.01
N LYS A 243 7.38 -2.55 -10.66
CA LYS A 243 7.53 -1.13 -10.97
C LYS A 243 8.40 -0.41 -9.94
N SER A 244 9.60 -0.02 -10.36
CA SER A 244 10.52 0.87 -9.66
C SER A 244 10.24 2.33 -10.03
N CYS A 245 10.37 3.26 -9.08
CA CYS A 245 10.20 4.69 -9.36
C CYS A 245 11.29 5.50 -8.69
N TYR A 246 11.54 6.69 -9.23
CA TYR A 246 12.65 7.55 -8.82
C TYR A 246 12.18 9.00 -8.63
N GLY A 247 12.93 9.76 -7.82
CA GLY A 247 12.81 11.22 -7.65
C GLY A 247 11.38 11.76 -7.53
N CYS A 248 10.74 11.60 -6.37
CA CYS A 248 9.42 12.18 -6.11
C CYS A 248 9.55 13.59 -5.49
N HIS A 249 9.85 14.59 -6.30
CA HIS A 249 9.96 15.97 -5.87
C HIS A 249 8.59 16.59 -5.64
N VAL A 250 8.37 17.18 -4.46
CA VAL A 250 7.09 17.77 -4.03
C VAL A 250 7.16 19.29 -3.93
N GLN A 251 6.09 19.98 -4.33
CA GLN A 251 6.01 21.46 -4.37
C GLN A 251 4.57 21.96 -4.22
N LYS A 252 4.39 23.27 -3.99
CA LYS A 252 3.11 23.97 -4.14
C LYS A 252 3.16 24.95 -5.31
N ASN A 253 2.03 25.10 -6.02
CA ASN A 253 1.90 26.16 -7.02
C ASN A 253 1.65 27.54 -6.35
N GLU A 254 1.58 28.61 -7.15
CA GLU A 254 1.33 29.98 -6.64
C GLU A 254 0.02 30.12 -5.84
N ALA A 255 -0.98 29.30 -6.15
CA ALA A 255 -2.25 29.24 -5.43
C ALA A 255 -2.20 28.37 -4.15
N GLY A 256 -1.01 27.84 -3.79
CA GLY A 256 -0.82 26.97 -2.63
C GLY A 256 -1.29 25.52 -2.84
N THR A 257 -1.67 25.14 -4.07
CA THR A 257 -2.12 23.76 -4.36
C THR A 257 -0.90 22.84 -4.44
N PRO A 258 -0.87 21.74 -3.65
CA PRO A 258 0.24 20.79 -3.68
C PRO A 258 0.25 19.97 -4.97
N PHE A 259 1.44 19.73 -5.50
CA PHE A 259 1.69 18.80 -6.59
C PHE A 259 3.04 18.11 -6.40
N TYR A 260 3.29 17.07 -7.19
CA TYR A 260 4.56 16.37 -7.20
C TYR A 260 4.96 16.02 -8.64
N LYS A 261 6.24 15.81 -8.84
CA LYS A 261 6.80 15.26 -10.07
C LYS A 261 7.56 13.99 -9.69
N ILE A 262 7.30 12.92 -10.42
CA ILE A 262 8.11 11.70 -10.36
C ILE A 262 8.90 11.59 -11.65
N GLU A 263 10.10 11.05 -11.55
CA GLU A 263 10.83 10.60 -12.72
C GLU A 263 10.13 9.38 -13.36
N PRO A 264 10.43 9.08 -14.64
CA PRO A 264 9.90 7.90 -15.30
C PRO A 264 10.10 6.64 -14.46
N ALA A 265 9.03 5.88 -14.29
CA ALA A 265 9.09 4.59 -13.62
C ALA A 265 9.57 3.52 -14.60
N GLU A 266 10.28 2.53 -14.08
CA GLU A 266 10.86 1.43 -14.86
C GLU A 266 10.34 0.10 -14.34
N MET A 267 10.20 -0.87 -15.25
CA MET A 267 9.96 -2.27 -14.88
C MET A 267 11.32 -2.92 -14.70
N ALA A 268 11.55 -3.50 -13.52
CA ALA A 268 12.80 -4.17 -13.21
C ALA A 268 12.55 -5.37 -12.28
N PHE A 269 13.41 -6.36 -12.36
CA PHE A 269 13.47 -7.47 -11.42
C PHE A 269 14.87 -7.54 -10.83
N LYS A 270 15.00 -7.25 -9.53
CA LYS A 270 16.27 -7.27 -8.82
C LYS A 270 16.16 -8.06 -7.52
N ILE A 271 17.08 -9.00 -7.36
CA ILE A 271 17.31 -9.79 -6.14
C ILE A 271 18.45 -9.10 -5.38
N GLY A 272 18.27 -8.90 -4.09
CA GLY A 272 19.34 -8.43 -3.21
C GLY A 272 19.24 -9.04 -1.83
N LEU A 273 20.11 -8.59 -0.93
CA LEU A 273 20.09 -9.03 0.46
C LEU A 273 18.88 -8.46 1.18
N ASN A 274 18.36 -9.18 2.17
CA ASN A 274 17.19 -8.79 2.94
C ASN A 274 17.52 -7.66 3.94
N PRO A 275 17.05 -6.42 3.74
CA PRO A 275 17.30 -5.34 4.71
C PRO A 275 16.46 -5.46 5.99
N LYS A 276 15.56 -6.45 6.06
CA LYS A 276 14.61 -6.65 7.17
C LYS A 276 14.68 -8.09 7.68
N GLN A 277 15.87 -8.68 7.71
CA GLN A 277 16.09 -10.03 8.19
C GLN A 277 15.75 -10.12 9.69
N SER A 278 14.92 -11.09 10.05
CA SER A 278 14.47 -11.36 11.42
C SER A 278 14.05 -12.83 11.54
N GLU A 279 13.66 -13.27 12.74
CA GLU A 279 13.08 -14.62 12.91
C GLU A 279 11.82 -14.83 12.05
N ASP A 280 11.01 -13.78 11.90
CA ASP A 280 9.79 -13.80 11.09
C ASP A 280 10.06 -13.66 9.58
N ARG A 281 11.24 -13.14 9.20
CA ARG A 281 11.69 -12.94 7.81
C ARG A 281 13.13 -13.42 7.66
N PRO A 282 13.38 -14.74 7.76
CA PRO A 282 14.74 -15.27 7.89
C PRO A 282 15.55 -15.25 6.59
N TRP A 283 14.92 -14.95 5.46
CA TRP A 283 15.53 -15.05 4.13
C TRP A 283 16.77 -14.17 3.98
N ASP A 284 17.79 -14.74 3.36
CA ASP A 284 19.01 -14.03 2.98
C ASP A 284 18.74 -13.15 1.76
N TYR A 285 17.98 -13.65 0.79
CA TYR A 285 17.67 -12.94 -0.46
C TYR A 285 16.19 -12.70 -0.66
N VAL A 286 15.90 -11.51 -1.19
CA VAL A 286 14.55 -10.98 -1.39
C VAL A 286 14.48 -10.24 -2.72
N VAL A 287 13.26 -10.05 -3.22
CA VAL A 287 13.03 -9.12 -4.33
C VAL A 287 13.06 -7.70 -3.79
N LEU A 288 13.80 -6.84 -4.47
CA LEU A 288 13.91 -5.42 -4.17
C LEU A 288 13.13 -4.59 -5.19
N ARG A 289 12.76 -3.38 -4.75
CA ARG A 289 12.14 -2.35 -5.58
C ARG A 289 12.69 -0.99 -5.22
N HIS A 290 12.92 -0.15 -6.23
CA HIS A 290 13.31 1.22 -6.00
C HIS A 290 12.15 2.07 -5.47
N ALA A 291 12.36 2.71 -4.31
CA ALA A 291 11.46 3.73 -3.77
C ALA A 291 11.88 5.12 -4.29
N PRO A 292 10.95 6.03 -4.62
CA PRO A 292 11.27 7.32 -5.24
C PRO A 292 11.75 8.33 -4.20
N THR A 293 12.77 7.96 -3.43
CA THR A 293 13.40 8.79 -2.39
C THR A 293 14.67 9.39 -2.98
N ASP A 294 14.79 10.70 -2.92
CA ASP A 294 15.95 11.48 -3.37
C ASP A 294 16.31 12.48 -2.26
N PRO A 295 17.60 12.81 -2.04
CA PRO A 295 18.00 13.78 -1.02
C PRO A 295 17.25 15.12 -1.13
N THR A 296 16.84 15.49 -2.35
CA THR A 296 16.21 16.77 -2.66
C THR A 296 14.68 16.70 -2.79
N ASN A 297 14.05 15.55 -2.50
CA ASN A 297 12.60 15.36 -2.65
C ASN A 297 11.77 16.50 -2.02
N PHE A 298 12.23 17.04 -0.89
CA PHE A 298 11.52 18.02 -0.07
C PHE A 298 12.16 19.41 -0.04
N ASP A 299 13.09 19.70 -0.96
CA ASP A 299 13.84 20.96 -1.01
C ASP A 299 12.98 22.23 -1.04
N PHE A 300 11.72 22.11 -1.50
CA PHE A 300 10.73 23.19 -1.48
C PHE A 300 10.35 23.62 -0.05
N TYR A 301 10.24 22.66 0.87
CA TYR A 301 9.89 22.91 2.27
C TYR A 301 11.12 23.23 3.12
N GLY A 302 12.28 22.70 2.72
CA GLY A 302 13.54 23.03 3.35
C GLY A 302 14.70 22.22 2.78
N LYS A 303 15.87 22.84 2.72
CA LYS A 303 17.11 22.15 2.34
C LYS A 303 17.51 21.15 3.42
N ASP A 304 18.11 20.05 3.00
CA ASP A 304 18.65 19.00 3.87
C ASP A 304 17.62 18.37 4.81
N LEU A 305 16.34 18.34 4.41
CA LEU A 305 15.28 17.72 5.19
C LEU A 305 15.55 16.22 5.39
N LEU A 306 16.16 15.55 4.40
CA LEU A 306 16.61 14.15 4.48
C LEU A 306 18.10 14.04 4.80
N SER A 307 18.60 14.80 5.78
CA SER A 307 20.03 14.86 6.12
C SER A 307 20.68 13.51 6.46
N ASN A 308 19.91 12.53 6.94
CA ASN A 308 20.38 11.18 7.25
C ASN A 308 19.98 10.20 6.13
N PHE A 309 20.20 10.60 4.88
CA PHE A 309 19.69 9.91 3.70
C PHE A 309 20.08 8.43 3.67
N ASP A 310 21.33 8.10 3.99
CA ASP A 310 21.89 6.75 3.90
C ASP A 310 21.45 5.79 5.01
N ALA A 311 20.65 6.25 5.98
CA ALA A 311 20.13 5.41 7.06
C ALA A 311 19.25 4.25 6.59
N LEU A 312 18.72 4.34 5.37
CA LEU A 312 17.91 3.29 4.77
C LEU A 312 18.30 3.10 3.30
N PRO A 313 18.20 1.88 2.75
CA PRO A 313 18.31 1.64 1.31
C PRO A 313 17.20 2.34 0.51
N THR A 314 17.51 2.73 -0.73
CA THR A 314 16.49 3.18 -1.72
C THR A 314 15.89 2.00 -2.48
N TRP A 315 16.67 0.92 -2.68
CA TRP A 315 16.20 -0.39 -3.07
C TRP A 315 15.68 -1.14 -1.84
N LYS A 316 14.36 -1.17 -1.67
CA LYS A 316 13.70 -1.68 -0.46
C LYS A 316 13.13 -3.08 -0.67
N TYR A 317 13.00 -3.83 0.43
CA TYR A 317 12.25 -5.09 0.48
C TYR A 317 10.86 -4.92 -0.16
N ALA A 318 10.55 -5.79 -1.12
CA ALA A 318 9.33 -5.71 -1.89
C ALA A 318 8.51 -7.00 -1.81
N THR A 319 7.19 -6.85 -1.76
CA THR A 319 6.22 -7.93 -1.97
C THR A 319 5.39 -7.61 -3.23
N PRO A 320 5.93 -7.82 -4.45
CA PRO A 320 5.20 -7.55 -5.69
C PRO A 320 3.92 -8.38 -5.78
N HIS A 321 2.90 -7.83 -6.42
CA HIS A 321 1.60 -8.49 -6.60
C HIS A 321 1.46 -9.02 -8.02
N ASN A 322 2.41 -9.83 -8.47
CA ASN A 322 2.49 -10.32 -9.85
C ASN A 322 2.91 -11.79 -9.89
N ILE A 323 2.50 -12.57 -8.88
CA ILE A 323 2.96 -13.93 -8.65
C ILE A 323 2.64 -14.83 -9.85
N GLN A 324 3.65 -15.53 -10.35
CA GLN A 324 3.55 -16.55 -11.39
C GLN A 324 4.09 -17.89 -10.87
N ARG A 325 3.52 -18.97 -11.40
CA ARG A 325 4.04 -20.32 -11.14
C ARG A 325 5.39 -20.54 -11.83
N ILE A 326 5.51 -20.08 -13.08
CA ILE A 326 6.73 -20.16 -13.88
C ILE A 326 7.16 -18.73 -14.21
N THR A 327 8.42 -18.41 -13.93
CA THR A 327 9.06 -17.11 -14.15
C THR A 327 10.39 -17.33 -14.89
N PRO A 328 10.96 -16.29 -15.52
CA PRO A 328 12.24 -16.42 -16.22
C PRO A 328 13.36 -17.02 -15.34
N GLN A 329 13.40 -16.66 -14.06
CA GLN A 329 14.44 -17.10 -13.13
C GLN A 329 14.19 -18.49 -12.52
N ASN A 330 12.94 -18.97 -12.49
CA ASN A 330 12.61 -20.29 -11.93
C ASN A 330 12.45 -21.40 -12.98
N GLU A 331 12.45 -21.05 -14.26
CA GLU A 331 12.32 -22.00 -15.36
C GLU A 331 13.55 -22.91 -15.50
N THR A 332 14.74 -22.41 -15.17
CA THR A 332 15.99 -23.18 -15.19
C THR A 332 16.91 -22.77 -14.05
N CYS A 333 17.84 -23.64 -13.64
CA CYS A 333 18.83 -23.30 -12.61
C CYS A 333 19.62 -22.03 -12.98
N ASN A 334 20.06 -21.94 -14.24
CA ASN A 334 20.85 -20.81 -14.74
C ASN A 334 20.00 -19.57 -15.08
N GLY A 335 18.68 -19.63 -14.89
CA GLY A 335 17.83 -18.44 -14.85
C GLY A 335 18.20 -17.53 -13.67
N CYS A 336 18.74 -18.11 -12.59
CA CYS A 336 19.26 -17.40 -11.43
C CYS A 336 20.78 -17.59 -11.26
N HIS A 337 21.26 -18.83 -11.35
CA HIS A 337 22.67 -19.17 -11.16
C HIS A 337 23.54 -18.65 -12.31
N GLY A 338 24.56 -17.86 -11.98
CA GLY A 338 25.44 -17.20 -12.96
C GLY A 338 24.79 -16.05 -13.71
N ASN A 339 23.55 -15.67 -13.39
CA ASN A 339 22.82 -14.59 -14.03
C ASN A 339 22.95 -13.29 -13.22
N ALA A 340 24.01 -12.52 -13.45
CA ALA A 340 24.27 -11.28 -12.72
C ALA A 340 23.19 -10.21 -12.93
N GLU A 341 22.50 -10.22 -14.07
CA GLU A 341 21.54 -9.15 -14.46
C GLU A 341 20.35 -9.03 -13.52
N ILE A 342 19.92 -10.14 -12.91
CA ILE A 342 18.78 -10.16 -11.99
C ILE A 342 19.17 -9.86 -10.53
N PHE A 343 20.45 -9.69 -10.23
CA PHE A 343 20.92 -9.28 -8.91
C PHE A 343 21.19 -7.77 -8.88
N LEU A 344 20.93 -7.14 -7.74
CA LEU A 344 21.27 -5.74 -7.53
C LEU A 344 22.79 -5.58 -7.53
N SER A 345 23.29 -4.60 -8.27
CA SER A 345 24.70 -4.27 -8.36
C SER A 345 24.93 -2.76 -8.27
N ALA A 346 26.19 -2.35 -8.10
CA ALA A 346 26.55 -0.93 -8.12
C ALA A 346 26.21 -0.23 -9.45
N ALA A 347 26.11 -0.97 -10.56
CA ALA A 347 25.73 -0.42 -11.86
C ALA A 347 24.24 0.00 -11.92
N ASP A 348 23.41 -0.52 -11.02
CA ASP A 348 21.98 -0.21 -10.91
C ASP A 348 21.71 1.02 -10.02
N LEU A 349 22.76 1.59 -9.39
CA LEU A 349 22.63 2.66 -8.40
C LEU A 349 22.97 4.02 -8.97
N ARG A 350 22.26 5.05 -8.51
CA ARG A 350 22.66 6.44 -8.73
C ARG A 350 23.82 6.79 -7.81
N PRO A 351 24.67 7.78 -8.17
CA PRO A 351 25.84 8.14 -7.34
C PRO A 351 25.51 8.44 -5.88
N TYR A 352 24.39 9.12 -5.60
CA TYR A 352 23.98 9.47 -4.24
C TYR A 352 23.34 8.31 -3.45
N GLU A 353 23.12 7.16 -4.09
CA GLU A 353 22.45 6.00 -3.49
C GLU A 353 23.44 4.87 -3.17
N ILE A 354 24.70 5.01 -3.59
CA ILE A 354 25.71 3.98 -3.44
C ILE A 354 25.88 3.62 -1.97
N GLU A 355 26.04 4.61 -1.10
CA GLU A 355 26.23 4.40 0.35
C GLU A 355 24.99 3.77 0.99
N ALA A 356 23.81 4.37 0.79
CA ALA A 356 22.53 3.85 1.28
C ALA A 356 22.26 2.37 0.96
N ASN A 357 22.72 1.86 -0.19
CA ASN A 357 22.38 0.53 -0.68
C ASN A 357 23.49 -0.52 -0.53
N GLN A 358 24.64 -0.19 0.06
CA GLN A 358 25.74 -1.17 0.19
C GLN A 358 25.30 -2.45 0.91
N SER A 359 24.45 -2.32 1.94
CA SER A 359 23.96 -3.44 2.74
C SER A 359 22.96 -4.35 2.03
N VAL A 360 22.43 -3.95 0.87
CA VAL A 360 21.46 -4.75 0.10
C VAL A 360 22.03 -5.32 -1.19
N ILE A 361 23.30 -4.99 -1.52
CA ILE A 361 24.02 -5.56 -2.66
C ILE A 361 24.67 -6.89 -2.23
N PRO A 362 24.39 -8.02 -2.90
CA PRO A 362 25.11 -9.26 -2.66
C PRO A 362 26.59 -9.15 -3.04
N GLU A 363 27.49 -9.59 -2.15
CA GLU A 363 28.93 -9.63 -2.44
C GLU A 363 29.28 -10.62 -3.56
N LYS A 364 28.50 -11.71 -3.65
CA LYS A 364 28.68 -12.80 -4.62
C LYS A 364 27.32 -13.28 -5.07
N ILE A 365 27.19 -13.55 -6.36
CA ILE A 365 26.05 -14.24 -6.92
C ILE A 365 26.29 -15.75 -6.97
N PRO A 366 25.25 -16.59 -6.95
CA PRO A 366 25.40 -18.03 -7.11
C PRO A 366 26.11 -18.35 -8.43
N PRO A 367 27.13 -19.24 -8.44
CA PRO A 367 27.82 -19.60 -9.67
C PRO A 367 26.88 -20.37 -10.60
N ALA A 368 27.14 -20.29 -11.91
CA ALA A 368 26.43 -21.06 -12.92
C ALA A 368 26.46 -22.56 -12.60
N MET A 369 25.33 -23.23 -12.78
CA MET A 369 25.21 -24.67 -12.59
C MET A 369 25.65 -25.41 -13.87
N PRO A 370 26.31 -26.58 -13.74
CA PRO A 370 26.62 -27.44 -14.87
C PRO A 370 25.36 -27.80 -15.67
N GLN A 371 25.48 -27.86 -17.00
CA GLN A 371 24.40 -28.27 -17.90
C GLN A 371 24.15 -29.77 -17.86
#